data_AF-A0A9E0MBL8-F1
#
_entry.id   AF-A0A9E0MBL8-F1
#
_cell.length_a   1.000
_cell.length_b   1.000
_cell.length_c   1.000
_cell.angle_alpha   90.00
_cell.angle_beta   90.00
_cell.angle_gamma   90.00
#
_symmetry.space_group_name_H-M   'P 1'
#
loop_
_entity.id
_entity.type
_entity.pdbx_description
1 polymer ?
#
loop_
_entity_poly.entity_id
_entity_poly.type
_entity_poly.pdbx_seq_one_letter_code
_entity_poly.pdbx_strand_id
1 'polypeptide(L)'
;MTEEATNPRPELPDHLSVDPASRHHVAAVFEYEIGIRLNDKERRDVEEYCVSEGWIKVPAGKTLDRKGRPLLITLKGKVEAFYK
;
A
#
# COMPACT_ATOMS: atom_id res chain seq x y z
N MET A 1 -10.61 12.82 29.34
CA MET A 1 -11.00 11.42 29.12
C MET A 1 -11.15 11.25 27.62
N THR A 2 -10.10 10.83 26.93
CA THR A 2 -10.13 10.55 25.49
C THR A 2 -10.26 9.04 25.36
N GLU A 3 -11.42 8.58 24.90
CA GLU A 3 -11.70 7.17 24.63
C GLU A 3 -10.76 6.67 23.52
N GLU A 4 -9.75 5.90 23.91
CA GLU A 4 -9.03 5.01 23.00
C GLU A 4 -10.01 3.94 22.54
N ALA A 5 -10.69 4.23 21.43
CA ALA A 5 -11.48 3.23 20.74
C ALA A 5 -10.53 2.07 20.41
N THR A 6 -10.74 0.94 21.08
CA THR A 6 -10.14 -0.36 20.74
C THR A 6 -10.64 -0.71 19.35
N ASN A 7 -9.98 -0.16 18.33
CA ASN A 7 -10.16 -0.60 16.97
C ASN A 7 -9.32 -1.88 16.87
N PRO A 8 -9.93 -3.05 16.61
CA PRO A 8 -9.14 -4.27 16.39
C PRO A 8 -8.20 -4.14 15.19
N ARG A 9 -8.41 -3.11 14.36
CA ARG A 9 -7.65 -2.82 13.14
C ARG A 9 -6.50 -1.86 13.45
N PRO A 10 -5.25 -2.24 13.18
CA PRO A 10 -4.10 -1.33 13.29
C PRO A 10 -4.31 -0.10 12.41
N GLU A 11 -3.76 1.06 12.76
CA GLU A 11 -3.82 2.21 11.85
C GLU A 11 -2.96 1.93 10.61
N LEU A 12 -3.44 2.36 9.44
CA LEU A 12 -2.69 2.21 8.20
C LEU A 12 -1.47 3.12 8.24
N PRO A 13 -0.25 2.59 8.13
CA PRO A 13 0.95 3.40 8.15
C PRO A 13 1.03 4.26 6.88
N ASP A 14 1.68 5.42 6.99
CA ASP A 14 1.93 6.33 5.87
C ASP A 14 2.73 5.66 4.74
N HIS A 15 3.61 4.72 5.10
CA HIS A 15 4.39 3.90 4.18
C HIS A 15 4.15 2.43 4.51
N LEU A 16 3.59 1.69 3.55
CA LEU A 16 3.44 0.24 3.63
C LEU A 16 4.04 -0.43 2.41
N SER A 17 4.69 -1.58 2.62
CA SER A 17 5.20 -2.44 1.56
C SER A 17 4.69 -3.87 1.72
N VAL A 18 4.31 -4.51 0.62
CA VAL A 18 3.95 -5.94 0.60
C VAL A 18 5.16 -6.85 0.70
N ASP A 19 6.37 -6.37 0.39
CA ASP A 19 7.58 -7.17 0.41
C ASP A 19 8.02 -7.43 1.86
N PRO A 20 8.03 -8.69 2.35
CA PRO A 20 8.42 -9.03 3.71
C PRO A 20 9.88 -8.69 4.03
N ALA A 21 10.74 -8.49 3.02
CA ALA A 21 12.11 -8.04 3.22
C ALA A 21 12.23 -6.54 3.50
N SER A 22 11.15 -5.77 3.32
CA SER A 22 11.12 -4.33 3.56
C SER A 22 10.86 -4.02 5.03
N ARG A 23 11.53 -2.98 5.54
CA ARG A 23 11.30 -2.44 6.91
C ARG A 23 9.87 -1.94 7.14
N HIS A 24 9.15 -1.69 6.06
CA HIS A 24 7.80 -1.13 6.05
C HIS A 24 6.74 -2.20 5.81
N HIS A 25 7.11 -3.48 5.95
CA HIS A 25 6.17 -4.58 5.89
C HIS A 25 5.49 -4.79 7.23
N VAL A 26 4.17 -4.64 7.26
CA VAL A 26 3.36 -4.82 8.47
C VAL A 26 2.34 -5.92 8.21
N ALA A 27 2.62 -7.14 8.67
CA ALA A 27 1.74 -8.29 8.45
C ALA A 27 0.31 -8.07 9.02
N ALA A 28 0.20 -7.36 10.15
CA ALA A 28 -1.06 -7.11 10.84
C ALA A 28 -2.07 -6.29 10.02
N VAL A 29 -1.61 -5.40 9.13
CA VAL A 29 -2.54 -4.65 8.26
C VAL A 29 -3.05 -5.54 7.11
N PHE A 30 -2.23 -6.49 6.64
CA PHE A 30 -2.61 -7.43 5.58
C PHE A 30 -3.62 -8.50 6.01
N GLU A 31 -3.90 -8.65 7.31
CA GLU A 31 -5.02 -9.46 7.79
C GLU A 31 -6.38 -8.87 7.41
N TYR A 32 -6.42 -7.57 7.09
CA TYR A 32 -7.61 -6.86 6.67
C TYR A 32 -7.56 -6.54 5.17
N GLU A 33 -8.73 -6.44 4.54
CA GLU A 33 -8.83 -6.02 3.14
C GLU A 33 -8.53 -4.52 3.03
N ILE A 34 -7.42 -4.17 2.37
CA ILE A 34 -6.99 -2.78 2.19
C ILE A 34 -7.19 -2.38 0.73
N GLY A 35 -7.81 -1.22 0.53
CA GLY A 35 -7.89 -0.54 -0.75
C GLY A 35 -7.00 0.70 -0.78
N ILE A 36 -6.42 1.00 -1.95
CA ILE A 36 -5.64 2.23 -2.15
C ILE A 36 -6.27 3.03 -3.27
N ARG A 37 -6.55 4.29 -3.03
CA ARG A 37 -7.06 5.23 -4.03
C ARG A 37 -5.93 6.15 -4.47
N LEU A 38 -5.60 6.11 -5.76
CA LEU A 38 -4.68 7.04 -6.39
C LEU A 38 -5.45 7.97 -7.33
N ASN A 39 -5.41 9.28 -7.06
CA ASN A 39 -6.14 10.29 -7.84
C ASN A 39 -7.61 9.89 -8.06
N ASP A 40 -8.31 9.59 -6.96
CA ASP A 40 -9.71 9.14 -6.91
C ASP A 40 -9.99 7.76 -7.53
N LYS A 41 -8.98 7.10 -8.11
CA LYS A 41 -9.10 5.76 -8.70
C LYS A 41 -8.60 4.68 -7.75
N GLU A 42 -9.49 3.79 -7.35
CA GLU A 42 -9.16 2.62 -6.54
C GLU A 42 -8.23 1.66 -7.30
N ARG A 43 -7.24 1.14 -6.59
CA ARG A 43 -6.25 0.15 -7.00
C ARG A 43 -6.09 -0.87 -5.87
N ARG A 44 -5.90 -2.12 -6.26
CA ARG A 44 -5.69 -3.27 -5.36
C ARG A 44 -4.43 -4.07 -5.72
N ASP A 45 -3.84 -3.74 -6.85
CA ASP A 45 -2.58 -4.25 -7.40
C ASP A 45 -1.37 -3.43 -6.89
N VAL A 46 -1.49 -2.78 -5.74
CA VAL A 46 -0.43 -1.94 -5.19
C VAL A 46 0.52 -2.80 -4.37
N GLU A 47 1.81 -2.74 -4.71
CA GLU A 47 2.85 -3.42 -3.95
C GLU A 47 3.42 -2.52 -2.83
N GLU A 48 3.50 -1.22 -3.07
CA GLU A 48 4.03 -0.31 -2.07
C GLU A 48 3.35 1.05 -2.22
N TYR A 49 3.16 1.75 -1.12
CA TYR A 49 2.69 3.13 -1.17
C TYR A 49 3.38 3.99 -0.14
N CYS A 50 3.44 5.29 -0.44
CA CYS A 50 3.79 6.33 0.49
C CYS A 50 2.77 7.46 0.37
N VAL A 51 1.96 7.66 1.41
CA VAL A 51 0.94 8.72 1.46
C VAL A 51 1.61 10.08 1.60
N SER A 52 2.62 10.20 2.47
CA SER A 52 3.31 11.46 2.74
C SER A 52 4.06 12.00 1.51
N GLU A 53 4.70 11.12 0.74
CA GLU A 53 5.38 11.50 -0.51
C GLU A 53 4.43 11.49 -1.73
N GLY A 54 3.22 10.93 -1.60
CA GLY A 54 2.21 10.91 -2.64
C GLY A 54 2.56 10.02 -3.83
N TRP A 55 2.96 8.77 -3.58
CA TRP A 55 3.19 7.80 -4.66
C TRP A 55 2.81 6.37 -4.29
N ILE A 56 2.57 5.55 -5.32
CA ILE A 56 2.37 4.11 -5.22
C ILE A 56 3.29 3.38 -6.20
N LYS A 57 3.70 2.16 -5.88
CA LYS A 57 4.31 1.21 -6.81
C LYS A 57 3.30 0.15 -7.18
N VAL A 58 3.11 -0.02 -8.47
CA VAL A 58 2.24 -1.06 -9.04
C VAL A 58 3.04 -1.86 -10.07
N PRO A 59 2.73 -3.14 -10.27
CA PRO A 59 3.31 -3.90 -11.36
C PRO A 59 2.82 -3.34 -12.70
N ALA A 60 3.75 -3.14 -13.63
CA ALA A 60 3.50 -2.67 -14.98
C ALA A 60 2.94 -3.80 -15.85
N GLY A 61 1.70 -4.18 -15.58
CA GLY A 61 0.99 -5.22 -16.30
C GLY A 61 1.71 -6.58 -16.24
N LYS A 62 1.99 -7.17 -17.40
CA LYS A 62 2.62 -8.50 -17.52
C LYS A 62 4.14 -8.45 -17.72
N THR A 63 4.75 -7.27 -17.62
CA THR A 63 6.18 -7.10 -17.89
C THR A 63 7.00 -7.58 -16.70
N LEU A 64 7.98 -8.43 -16.97
CA LEU A 64 8.95 -8.92 -15.98
C LEU A 64 10.32 -8.29 -16.23
N ASP A 65 11.05 -7.96 -15.18
CA ASP A 65 12.46 -7.57 -15.20
C ASP A 65 13.35 -8.76 -15.65
N ARG A 66 14.63 -8.52 -15.93
CA ARG A 66 15.65 -9.52 -16.30
C ARG A 66 15.75 -10.69 -15.31
N LYS A 67 15.33 -10.48 -14.07
CA LYS A 67 15.30 -11.51 -13.00
C LYS A 67 13.96 -12.24 -12.88
N GLY A 68 13.01 -12.02 -13.79
CA GLY A 68 11.68 -12.65 -13.78
C GLY A 68 10.71 -12.06 -12.74
N ARG A 69 11.03 -10.91 -12.14
CA ARG A 69 10.16 -10.24 -11.17
C ARG A 69 9.25 -9.21 -11.87
N PRO A 70 8.02 -9.00 -11.42
CA PRO A 70 7.15 -7.94 -11.96
C PRO A 70 7.88 -6.60 -12.00
N LEU A 71 7.82 -5.92 -13.15
CA LEU A 71 8.39 -4.59 -13.28
C LEU A 71 7.50 -3.62 -12.50
N LEU A 72 7.99 -3.08 -11.39
CA LEU A 72 7.25 -2.08 -10.62
C LEU A 72 7.42 -0.69 -11.24
N ILE A 73 6.32 0.01 -11.45
CA ILE A 73 6.30 1.42 -11.83
C ILE A 73 5.77 2.26 -10.69
N THR A 74 6.41 3.41 -10.48
CA THR A 74 5.97 4.38 -9.49
C THR A 74 4.98 5.34 -10.14
N LEU A 75 3.75 5.37 -9.61
CA LEU A 75 2.73 6.34 -9.97
C LEU A 75 2.65 7.40 -8.88
N LYS A 76 2.75 8.67 -9.25
CA LYS A 76 2.64 9.81 -8.33
C LYS A 76 1.22 10.37 -8.35
N GLY A 77 0.76 10.87 -7.21
CA GLY A 77 -0.56 11.48 -7.08
C GLY A 77 -1.05 11.54 -5.64
N LYS A 78 -2.32 11.92 -5.48
CA LYS A 78 -2.99 11.87 -4.18
C LYS A 78 -3.24 10.40 -3.84
N VAL A 79 -2.60 9.92 -2.78
CA VAL A 79 -2.74 8.54 -2.29
C VAL A 79 -3.59 8.53 -1.04
N GLU A 80 -4.64 7.72 -1.02
CA GLU A 80 -5.47 7.50 0.16
C GLU A 80 -5.56 6.00 0.40
N ALA A 81 -5.06 5.53 1.54
CA ALA A 81 -5.22 4.14 1.98
C ALA A 81 -6.45 4.04 2.87
N PHE A 82 -7.27 3.01 2.67
CA PHE A 82 -8.49 2.79 3.45
C PHE A 82 -8.76 1.29 3.66
N TYR A 83 -9.40 0.97 4.78
CA TYR A 83 -9.95 -0.37 5.02
C TYR A 83 -11.25 -0.56 4.24
N LYS A 84 -11.37 -1.70 3.56
CA LYS A 84 -12.57 -2.09 2.82
C LYS A 84 -13.51 -2.95 3.68
#